data_AF-A0AAN9FW67-F1
#
_entry.id   AF-A0AAN9FW67-F1
#
_cell.length_a   1.000
_cell.length_b   1.000
_cell.length_c   1.000
_cell.angle_alpha   90.00
_cell.angle_beta   90.00
_cell.angle_gamma   90.00
#
_symmetry.space_group_name_H-M   'P 1'
#
loop_
_entity.id
_entity.type
_entity.pdbx_description
1 polymer ?
#
loop_
_entity_poly.entity_id
_entity_poly.type
_entity_poly.pdbx_seq_one_letter_code
_entity_poly.pdbx_strand_id
1 'polypeptide(L)'
;MDPLPNQERFQYQRAVCKALLDRVPDEETSVKTTERLVLMVVGAGHGPLVRASLQAAEETGRKLKFYAVEKNPNSVVTLHVSVNLDASIFIGVV
;
A
#
# COMPACT_ATOMS: atom_id res chain seq x y z
N MET A 1 -6.62 28.09 9.12
CA MET A 1 -7.37 26.82 9.13
C MET A 1 -6.36 25.75 8.78
N ASP A 2 -5.87 25.04 9.79
CA ASP A 2 -5.01 23.89 9.54
C ASP A 2 -5.83 22.80 8.84
N PRO A 3 -5.30 22.14 7.80
CA PRO A 3 -6.02 21.09 7.10
C PRO A 3 -6.35 19.95 8.09
N LEU A 4 -7.59 19.47 8.05
CA LEU A 4 -8.03 18.37 8.90
C LEU A 4 -7.12 17.14 8.67
N PRO A 5 -6.70 16.42 9.72
CA PRO A 5 -5.62 15.41 9.70
C PRO A 5 -5.89 14.17 8.80
N ASN A 6 -6.98 14.18 8.04
CA ASN A 6 -7.53 13.06 7.30
C ASN A 6 -7.35 13.25 5.78
N GLN A 7 -7.07 14.48 5.31
CA GLN A 7 -7.05 14.79 3.88
C GLN A 7 -5.84 14.19 3.15
N GLU A 8 -4.68 14.10 3.82
CA GLU A 8 -3.45 13.62 3.19
C GLU A 8 -3.56 12.16 2.75
N ARG A 9 -4.10 11.30 3.61
CA ARG A 9 -4.28 9.86 3.32
C ARG A 9 -5.17 9.62 2.12
N PHE A 10 -6.24 10.41 1.97
CA PHE A 10 -7.15 10.31 0.84
C PHE A 10 -6.47 10.67 -0.48
N GLN A 11 -5.62 11.70 -0.49
CA GLN A 11 -4.88 12.05 -1.70
C GLN A 11 -3.82 11.00 -2.04
N TYR A 12 -3.14 10.42 -1.05
CA TYR A 12 -2.21 9.30 -1.27
C TYR A 12 -2.92 8.10 -1.90
N GLN A 13 -4.06 7.69 -1.35
CA GLN A 13 -4.85 6.61 -1.91
C GLN A 13 -5.22 6.88 -3.38
N ARG A 14 -5.75 8.07 -3.68
CA ARG A 14 -6.10 8.46 -5.06
C ARG A 14 -4.90 8.47 -6.00
N ALA A 15 -3.74 8.93 -5.53
CA ALA A 15 -2.52 8.94 -6.31
C ALA A 15 -2.07 7.51 -6.65
N VAL A 16 -2.13 6.61 -5.66
CA VAL A 16 -1.82 5.18 -5.87
C VAL A 16 -2.84 4.54 -6.82
N CYS A 17 -4.14 4.79 -6.67
CA CYS A 17 -5.15 4.28 -7.59
C CYS A 17 -4.82 4.65 -9.04
N LYS A 18 -4.57 5.94 -9.30
CA LYS A 18 -4.19 6.42 -10.64
C LYS A 18 -2.94 5.73 -11.17
N ALA A 19 -1.89 5.65 -10.35
CA ALA A 19 -0.66 4.98 -10.75
C ALA A 19 -0.86 3.49 -11.08
N LEU A 20 -1.76 2.79 -10.37
CA LEU A 20 -2.08 1.39 -10.64
C LEU A 20 -2.88 1.22 -11.94
N LEU A 21 -3.87 2.08 -12.19
CA LEU A 21 -4.63 2.09 -13.45
C LEU A 21 -3.73 2.39 -14.65
N ASP A 22 -2.84 3.36 -14.52
CA ASP A 22 -1.89 3.75 -15.58
C ASP A 22 -0.87 2.63 -15.84
N ARG A 23 -0.48 1.88 -14.80
CA ARG A 23 0.53 0.82 -14.91
C ARG A 23 -0.02 -0.49 -15.45
N VAL A 24 -1.27 -0.82 -15.11
CA VAL A 24 -1.98 -2.05 -15.52
C VAL A 24 -3.37 -1.67 -16.05
N PRO A 25 -3.52 -1.52 -17.37
CA PRO A 25 -4.82 -1.26 -17.98
C PRO A 25 -5.75 -2.46 -17.79
N ASP A 26 -7.06 -2.23 -17.91
CA ASP A 26 -8.08 -3.24 -17.55
C ASP A 26 -7.94 -4.55 -18.34
N GLU A 27 -7.49 -4.47 -19.60
CA GLU A 27 -7.22 -5.62 -20.48
C GLU A 27 -6.08 -6.53 -19.98
N GLU A 28 -5.15 -5.98 -19.19
CA GLU A 28 -3.97 -6.68 -18.67
C GLU A 28 -4.11 -7.11 -17.20
N THR A 29 -5.31 -6.98 -16.61
CA THR A 29 -5.60 -7.34 -15.21
C THR A 29 -5.48 -8.85 -14.93
N SER A 30 -5.08 -9.66 -15.92
CA SER A 30 -4.83 -11.09 -15.74
C SER A 30 -3.89 -11.33 -14.56
N VAL A 31 -4.21 -12.35 -13.77
CA VAL A 31 -3.50 -12.70 -12.51
C VAL A 31 -1.98 -12.73 -12.69
N LYS A 32 -1.47 -13.16 -13.85
CA LYS A 32 -0.02 -13.26 -14.12
C LYS A 32 0.69 -11.91 -14.23
N THR A 33 0.02 -10.86 -14.71
CA THR A 33 0.63 -9.53 -14.88
C THR A 33 0.69 -8.80 -13.54
N THR A 34 -0.39 -8.91 -12.75
CA THR A 34 -0.54 -8.27 -11.45
C THR A 34 0.33 -8.96 -10.37
N GLU A 35 0.49 -10.29 -10.41
CA GLU A 35 1.42 -11.01 -9.50
C GLU A 35 2.90 -10.55 -9.62
N ARG A 36 3.26 -9.88 -10.72
CA ARG A 36 4.59 -9.31 -10.93
C ARG A 36 4.73 -7.89 -10.39
N LEU A 37 3.62 -7.20 -10.14
CA LEU A 37 3.65 -5.82 -9.69
C LEU A 37 3.90 -5.76 -8.18
N VAL A 38 4.92 -4.99 -7.82
CA VAL A 38 5.38 -4.82 -6.45
C VAL A 38 5.17 -3.37 -6.03
N LEU A 39 4.51 -3.14 -4.90
CA LEU A 39 4.38 -1.83 -4.29
C LEU A 39 5.15 -1.82 -2.97
N MET A 40 6.14 -0.93 -2.86
CA MET A 40 6.93 -0.76 -1.66
C MET A 40 6.59 0.57 -0.98
N VAL A 41 6.28 0.52 0.31
CA VAL A 41 6.13 1.71 1.17
C VAL A 41 7.40 1.85 1.99
N VAL A 42 8.23 2.85 1.66
CA VAL A 42 9.48 3.15 2.38
C VAL A 42 9.19 4.20 3.45
N GLY A 43 9.48 3.88 4.71
CA GLY A 43 9.04 4.68 5.86
C GLY A 43 7.59 4.40 6.21
N ALA A 44 7.24 3.12 6.41
CA ALA A 44 5.87 2.70 6.65
C ALA A 44 5.28 3.24 7.97
N GLY A 45 6.12 3.62 8.94
CA GLY A 45 5.71 4.11 10.25
C GLY A 45 4.71 3.16 10.92
N HIS A 46 3.61 3.72 11.42
CA HIS A 46 2.52 2.94 12.04
C HIS A 46 1.47 2.42 11.03
N GLY A 47 1.74 2.47 9.73
CA GLY A 47 0.88 1.90 8.69
C GLY A 47 -0.21 2.76 8.03
N PRO A 48 -0.41 4.07 8.29
CA PRO A 48 -1.41 4.87 7.56
C PRO A 48 -1.28 4.80 6.04
N LEU A 49 -0.05 4.85 5.49
CA LEU A 49 0.21 4.80 4.05
C LEU A 49 0.09 3.39 3.48
N VAL A 50 0.49 2.38 4.25
CA VAL A 50 0.31 0.97 3.87
C VAL A 50 -1.17 0.66 3.68
N ARG A 51 -2.02 1.05 4.64
CA ARG A 51 -3.48 0.89 4.53
C ARG A 51 -4.07 1.65 3.33
N ALA A 52 -3.63 2.87 3.09
CA ALA A 52 -4.10 3.66 1.94
C ALA A 52 -3.75 2.98 0.61
N SER A 53 -2.56 2.36 0.53
CA SER A 53 -2.10 1.66 -0.67
C SER A 53 -2.82 0.32 -0.87
N LEU A 54 -3.14 -0.41 0.20
CA LEU A 54 -3.96 -1.62 0.15
C LEU A 54 -5.37 -1.31 -0.34
N GLN A 55 -6.01 -0.31 0.24
CA GLN A 55 -7.33 0.15 -0.17
C GLN A 55 -7.34 0.56 -1.65
N ALA A 56 -6.30 1.25 -2.12
CA ALA A 56 -6.16 1.60 -3.53
C ALA A 56 -6.05 0.38 -4.45
N ALA A 57 -5.32 -0.66 -4.02
CA ALA A 57 -5.20 -1.90 -4.78
C ALA A 57 -6.52 -2.68 -4.83
N GLU A 58 -7.27 -2.71 -3.73
CA GLU A 58 -8.62 -3.29 -3.67
C GLU A 58 -9.61 -2.52 -4.56
N GLU A 59 -9.65 -1.19 -4.47
CA GLU A 59 -10.53 -0.33 -5.27
C GLU A 59 -10.28 -0.46 -6.77
N THR A 60 -9.02 -0.62 -7.14
CA THR A 60 -8.65 -0.85 -8.53
C THR A 60 -8.74 -2.33 -8.91
N GLY A 61 -8.88 -3.27 -7.98
CA GLY A 61 -8.88 -4.71 -8.26
C GLY A 61 -7.54 -5.24 -8.79
N ARG A 62 -6.42 -4.53 -8.54
CA ARG A 62 -5.08 -4.97 -8.93
C ARG A 62 -4.46 -5.76 -7.77
N LYS A 63 -4.15 -7.03 -7.98
CA LYS A 63 -3.39 -7.85 -7.02
C LYS A 63 -1.91 -7.49 -7.08
N LEU A 64 -1.30 -7.15 -5.95
CA LEU A 64 0.09 -6.71 -5.87
C LEU A 64 0.82 -7.46 -4.75
N LYS A 65 2.14 -7.54 -4.85
CA LYS A 65 2.98 -7.87 -3.69
C LYS A 65 3.35 -6.57 -2.97
N PHE A 66 3.07 -6.51 -1.68
CA PHE A 66 3.37 -5.34 -0.87
C PHE A 66 4.62 -5.55 -0.04
N TYR A 67 5.47 -4.53 0.02
CA TYR A 67 6.56 -4.45 1.00
C TYR A 67 6.43 -3.18 1.82
N ALA A 68 6.31 -3.32 3.13
CA ALA A 68 6.36 -2.19 4.04
C ALA A 68 7.72 -2.18 4.73
N VAL A 69 8.46 -1.09 4.53
CA VAL A 69 9.85 -0.95 4.95
C VAL A 69 9.92 0.12 6.02
N GLU A 70 10.41 -0.23 7.21
CA GLU A 70 10.50 0.69 8.34
C GLU A 70 11.76 0.44 9.16
N LYS A 71 12.52 1.50 9.45
CA LYS A 71 13.76 1.40 10.22
C LYS A 71 13.51 1.19 11.70
N ASN A 72 12.44 1.80 12.24
CA ASN A 72 12.14 1.74 13.66
C ASN A 72 11.45 0.40 14.03
N PRO A 73 12.11 -0.51 14.76
CA PRO A 73 11.53 -1.79 15.12
C PRO A 73 10.26 -1.66 15.98
N ASN A 74 10.12 -0.58 16.75
CA ASN A 74 8.92 -0.35 17.55
C ASN A 74 7.69 -0.08 16.66
N SER A 75 7.88 0.69 15.59
CA SER A 75 6.82 0.97 14.61
C SER A 75 6.42 -0.29 13.84
N VAL A 76 7.38 -1.17 13.57
CA VAL A 76 7.16 -2.46 12.87
C VAL A 76 6.24 -3.38 13.66
N VAL A 77 6.34 -3.42 14.98
CA VAL A 77 5.41 -4.17 15.84
C VAL A 77 3.99 -3.62 15.69
N THR A 78 3.82 -2.29 15.77
CA THR A 78 2.52 -1.66 15.55
C THR A 78 1.98 -1.93 14.15
N LEU A 79 2.86 -1.92 13.15
CA LEU A 79 2.52 -2.15 11.75
C LEU A 79 2.03 -3.57 11.52
N HIS A 80 2.68 -4.59 12.12
CA HIS A 80 2.22 -5.98 12.06
C HIS A 80 0.83 -6.17 12.68
N VAL A 81 0.51 -5.48 13.77
CA VAL A 81 -0.81 -5.57 14.41
C VAL A 81 -1.88 -4.82 13.60
N SER A 82 -1.51 -3.68 13.00
CA SER A 82 -2.47 -2.76 12.37
C SER A 82 -2.77 -3.09 10.90
N VAL A 83 -1.94 -3.92 10.26
CA VAL A 83 -2.11 -4.35 8.88
C VAL A 83 -2.48 -5.82 8.94
N ASN A 84 -3.73 -6.14 8.63
CA ASN A 84 -4.18 -7.53 8.60
C ASN A 84 -3.30 -8.28 7.60
N LEU A 85 -2.56 -9.28 8.07
CA LEU A 85 -1.60 -10.02 7.28
C LEU A 85 -2.33 -10.96 6.32
N ASP A 86 -2.94 -10.40 5.28
CA ASP A 86 -3.17 -11.18 4.07
C ASP A 86 -1.82 -11.60 3.51
N ALA A 87 -1.73 -12.84 3.02
CA ALA A 87 -0.48 -13.54 2.67
C ALA A 87 0.39 -12.87 1.57
N SER A 88 0.03 -11.67 1.12
CA SER A 88 0.66 -10.91 0.05
C SER A 88 1.49 -9.72 0.54
N ILE A 89 1.61 -9.50 1.85
CA ILE A 89 2.34 -8.37 2.46
C ILE A 89 3.59 -8.85 3.19
N PHE A 90 4.73 -8.27 2.86
CA PHE A 90 6.00 -8.43 3.57
C PHE A 90 6.32 -7.17 4.35
N ILE A 91 6.66 -7.30 5.63
CA ILE A 91 7.09 -6.19 6.47
C ILE A 91 8.57 -6.40 6.81
N GLY A 92 9.42 -5.43 6.48
CA GLY A 92 10.86 -5.51 6.66
C GLY A 92 11.41 -4.34 7.50
N VAL A 93 12.42 -4.65 8.32
CA VAL A 93 13.21 -3.66 9.06
C VAL A 93 14.54 -3.46 8.34
N VAL A 94 14.97 -2.21 8.12
CA VAL A 94 16.24 -1.87 7.46
C VAL A 94 17.03 -0.85 8.25
#